data_AF-A0A3D1S7L4-F1
#
_entry.id   AF-A0A3D1S7L4-F1
#
_cell.length_a   1.000
_cell.length_b   1.000
_cell.length_c   1.000
_cell.angle_alpha   90.00
_cell.angle_beta   90.00
_cell.angle_gamma   90.00
#
_symmetry.space_group_name_H-M   'P 1'
#
loop_
_entity.id
_entity.type
_entity.pdbx_description
1 polymer ?
#
loop_
_entity_poly.entity_id
_entity_poly.type
_entity_poly.pdbx_seq_one_letter_code
_entity_poly.pdbx_strand_id
1 'polypeptide(L)'
;MKKITTILYLNCFLCLSAYSQAETNSCCESVLKEILHVHTLKVKYEAAQELYPAIKDKNSYFYMILSAKHRAELLKLIVDNSDPFPEFEEIETSQVETGSVTVFDKEKKTKQLESGLMPVKKVSDKEKEWYIGQLTKSIDEYFTDYQNSIIALKSKKELCLQCIEEELAKGELSEYKQKKLLYNYNPPMRSVLSPVITKFDFLRIFKEFIFNDEMNLLPDGNKAYVYLHCNCKLP
;
A
#
# COMPACT_ATOMS: atom_id res chain seq x y z
N MET A 1 -30.13 -21.12 -61.62
CA MET A 1 -30.51 -21.06 -60.19
C MET A 1 -29.23 -20.99 -59.36
N LYS A 2 -28.83 -19.78 -58.97
CA LYS A 2 -27.64 -19.49 -58.14
C LYS A 2 -28.02 -18.33 -57.23
N LYS A 3 -27.51 -18.36 -56.00
CA LYS A 3 -27.72 -17.43 -54.86
C LYS A 3 -28.88 -17.86 -53.97
N ILE A 4 -28.52 -18.38 -52.79
CA ILE A 4 -29.07 -18.13 -51.43
C ILE A 4 -28.52 -19.28 -50.57
N THR A 5 -27.22 -19.26 -50.23
CA THR A 5 -26.67 -20.26 -49.29
C THR A 5 -25.38 -19.78 -48.60
N THR A 6 -25.20 -18.46 -48.41
CA THR A 6 -23.95 -17.93 -47.82
C THR A 6 -24.16 -16.93 -46.69
N ILE A 7 -25.41 -16.64 -46.29
CA ILE A 7 -25.70 -15.62 -45.25
C ILE A 7 -25.92 -16.25 -43.86
N LEU A 8 -26.21 -17.56 -43.75
CA LEU A 8 -26.47 -18.19 -42.45
C LEU A 8 -25.20 -18.52 -41.64
N TYR A 9 -24.05 -18.73 -42.29
CA TYR A 9 -22.80 -19.03 -41.57
C TYR A 9 -22.10 -17.80 -40.99
N LEU A 10 -22.42 -16.59 -41.48
CA LEU A 10 -21.80 -15.35 -40.98
C LEU A 10 -22.43 -14.87 -39.66
N ASN A 11 -23.71 -15.16 -39.42
CA ASN A 11 -24.40 -14.76 -38.20
C ASN A 11 -24.20 -15.72 -37.01
N CYS A 12 -23.84 -16.99 -37.27
CA CYS A 12 -23.50 -17.92 -36.18
C CYS A 12 -22.13 -17.63 -35.56
N PHE A 13 -21.20 -17.03 -36.31
CA PHE A 13 -19.87 -16.67 -35.79
C PHE A 13 -19.88 -15.44 -34.87
N LEU A 14 -20.85 -14.53 -35.05
CA LEU A 14 -20.93 -13.30 -34.25
C LEU A 14 -21.53 -13.54 -32.85
N CYS A 15 -22.46 -14.49 -32.68
CA CYS A 15 -23.08 -14.76 -31.37
C CYS A 15 -22.14 -15.49 -30.39
N LEU A 16 -21.22 -16.32 -30.87
CA LEU A 16 -20.23 -17.00 -30.01
C LEU A 16 -19.15 -16.04 -29.48
N SER A 17 -18.85 -14.96 -30.21
CA SER A 17 -17.86 -13.96 -29.77
C SER A 17 -18.35 -13.07 -28.64
N ALA A 18 -19.64 -12.72 -28.61
CA ALA A 18 -20.21 -11.84 -27.58
C ALA A 18 -20.40 -12.56 -26.23
N TYR A 19 -20.76 -13.85 -26.24
CA TYR A 19 -20.89 -14.65 -25.01
C TYR A 19 -19.52 -14.96 -24.40
N SER A 20 -18.52 -15.27 -25.25
CA SER A 20 -17.12 -15.40 -24.86
C SER A 20 -16.57 -14.10 -24.25
N GLN A 21 -16.85 -12.94 -24.85
CA GLN A 21 -16.39 -11.65 -24.32
C GLN A 21 -17.00 -11.28 -22.96
N ALA A 22 -18.27 -11.60 -22.70
CA ALA A 22 -18.89 -11.29 -21.41
C ALA A 22 -18.36 -12.16 -20.26
N GLU A 23 -18.16 -13.46 -20.49
CA GLU A 23 -17.57 -14.37 -19.50
C GLU A 23 -16.07 -14.11 -19.28
N THR A 24 -15.31 -13.81 -20.34
CA THR A 24 -13.89 -13.43 -20.23
C THR A 24 -13.69 -12.10 -19.53
N ASN A 25 -14.55 -11.10 -19.77
CA ASN A 25 -14.51 -9.81 -19.05
C ASN A 25 -14.75 -9.97 -17.54
N SER A 26 -15.74 -10.79 -17.14
CA SER A 26 -15.99 -11.10 -15.72
C SER A 26 -14.82 -11.85 -15.07
N CYS A 27 -14.21 -12.77 -15.81
CA CYS A 27 -13.02 -13.52 -15.38
C CYS A 27 -11.82 -12.58 -15.17
N CYS A 28 -11.52 -11.69 -16.11
CA CYS A 28 -10.40 -10.77 -15.99
C CYS A 28 -10.60 -9.72 -14.90
N GLU A 29 -11.84 -9.28 -14.64
CA GLU A 29 -12.09 -8.39 -13.51
C GLU A 29 -11.72 -9.05 -12.17
N SER A 30 -12.05 -10.33 -11.99
CA SER A 30 -11.67 -11.09 -10.79
C SER A 30 -10.16 -11.25 -10.68
N VAL A 31 -9.49 -11.61 -11.78
CA VAL A 31 -8.02 -11.79 -11.82
C VAL A 31 -7.29 -10.48 -11.49
N LEU A 32 -7.72 -9.36 -12.04
CA LEU A 32 -7.14 -8.04 -11.75
C LEU A 32 -7.37 -7.63 -10.30
N LYS A 33 -8.51 -7.98 -9.71
CA LYS A 33 -8.76 -7.79 -8.26
C LYS A 33 -7.81 -8.64 -7.41
N GLU A 34 -7.56 -9.89 -7.77
CA GLU A 34 -6.58 -10.75 -7.09
C GLU A 34 -5.16 -10.16 -7.18
N ILE A 35 -4.75 -9.67 -8.35
CA ILE A 35 -3.45 -9.00 -8.54
C ILE A 35 -3.34 -7.76 -7.65
N LEU A 36 -4.38 -6.91 -7.62
CA LEU A 36 -4.41 -5.74 -6.76
C LEU A 36 -4.46 -6.09 -5.27
N HIS A 37 -5.01 -7.24 -4.90
CA HIS A 37 -5.01 -7.71 -3.52
C HIS A 37 -3.59 -7.97 -3.01
N VAL A 38 -2.66 -8.35 -3.88
CA VAL A 38 -1.23 -8.48 -3.53
C VAL A 38 -0.66 -7.16 -3.01
N HIS A 39 -1.06 -6.01 -3.58
CA HIS A 39 -0.66 -4.70 -3.07
C HIS A 39 -1.16 -4.49 -1.64
N THR A 40 -2.41 -4.82 -1.35
CA THR A 40 -2.96 -4.75 0.01
C THR A 40 -2.13 -5.61 0.97
N LEU A 41 -1.82 -6.85 0.61
CA LEU A 41 -1.03 -7.76 1.44
C LEU A 41 0.40 -7.23 1.67
N LYS A 42 1.04 -6.67 0.64
CA LYS A 42 2.34 -5.98 0.76
C LYS A 42 2.26 -4.84 1.76
N VAL A 43 1.26 -3.97 1.65
CA VAL A 43 1.08 -2.83 2.58
C VAL A 43 0.85 -3.32 4.01
N LYS A 44 0.06 -4.39 4.22
CA LYS A 44 -0.12 -4.99 5.55
C LYS A 44 1.22 -5.50 6.11
N TYR A 45 2.00 -6.20 5.30
CA TYR A 45 3.31 -6.70 5.70
C TYR A 45 4.28 -5.57 6.07
N GLU A 46 4.43 -4.57 5.21
CA GLU A 46 5.28 -3.40 5.48
C GLU A 46 4.83 -2.63 6.72
N ALA A 47 3.51 -2.48 6.90
CA ALA A 47 2.95 -1.86 8.11
C ALA A 47 3.26 -2.66 9.37
N ALA A 48 3.19 -3.98 9.32
CA ALA A 48 3.60 -4.83 10.44
C ALA A 48 5.10 -4.71 10.73
N GLN A 49 5.96 -4.67 9.71
CA GLN A 49 7.41 -4.50 9.87
C GLN A 49 7.78 -3.21 10.60
N GLU A 50 7.07 -2.13 10.33
CA GLU A 50 7.28 -0.83 10.98
C GLU A 50 6.65 -0.76 12.37
N LEU A 51 5.42 -1.27 12.51
CA LEU A 51 4.65 -1.13 13.73
C LEU A 51 5.18 -2.00 14.86
N TYR A 52 5.58 -3.25 14.59
CA TYR A 52 5.93 -4.21 15.64
C TYR A 52 7.15 -3.78 16.45
N PRO A 53 8.26 -3.34 15.83
CA PRO A 53 9.38 -2.75 16.56
C PRO A 53 8.96 -1.50 17.33
N ALA A 54 8.16 -0.62 16.72
CA ALA A 54 7.74 0.63 17.35
C ALA A 54 6.82 0.41 18.56
N ILE A 55 5.95 -0.60 18.54
CA ILE A 55 5.07 -0.95 19.66
C ILE A 55 5.85 -1.58 20.83
N LYS A 56 6.95 -2.29 20.55
CA LYS A 56 7.81 -2.88 21.59
C LYS A 56 8.66 -1.83 22.31
N ASP A 57 9.06 -0.77 21.62
CA ASP A 57 9.83 0.33 22.20
C ASP A 57 8.90 1.38 22.82
N LYS A 58 8.94 1.49 24.16
CA LYS A 58 8.15 2.47 24.93
C LYS A 58 8.50 3.93 24.61
N ASN A 59 9.67 4.18 24.02
CA ASN A 59 10.14 5.50 23.62
C ASN A 59 10.05 5.72 22.11
N SER A 60 9.35 4.86 21.38
CA SER A 60 9.24 4.99 19.94
C SER A 60 8.42 6.21 19.52
N TYR A 61 8.64 6.64 18.27
CA TYR A 61 7.84 7.69 17.63
C TYR A 61 6.34 7.37 17.64
N PHE A 62 5.97 6.08 17.67
CA PHE A 62 4.59 5.63 17.69
C PHE A 62 3.86 6.15 18.93
N TYR A 63 4.46 6.05 20.11
CA TYR A 63 3.84 6.50 21.37
C TYR A 63 4.15 7.94 21.79
N MET A 64 5.16 8.55 21.17
CA MET A 64 5.62 9.90 21.54
C MET A 64 5.18 11.00 20.56
N ILE A 65 5.10 10.69 19.26
CA ILE A 65 5.01 11.72 18.21
C ILE A 65 3.74 11.56 17.37
N LEU A 66 3.30 10.33 17.08
CA LEU A 66 2.07 10.13 16.31
C LEU A 66 0.85 10.59 17.10
N SER A 67 -0.14 11.15 16.42
CA SER A 67 -1.45 11.39 17.04
C SER A 67 -2.23 10.08 17.21
N ALA A 68 -3.19 10.05 18.13
CA ALA A 68 -4.07 8.89 18.33
C ALA A 68 -4.74 8.44 17.03
N LYS A 69 -5.19 9.40 16.21
CA LYS A 69 -5.75 9.14 14.88
C LYS A 69 -4.78 8.37 13.99
N HIS A 70 -3.53 8.81 13.89
CA HIS A 70 -2.54 8.13 13.04
C HIS A 70 -2.26 6.72 13.55
N ARG A 71 -2.04 6.55 14.87
CA ARG A 71 -1.83 5.21 15.46
C ARG A 71 -2.98 4.26 15.13
N ALA A 72 -4.22 4.73 15.25
CA ALA A 72 -5.40 3.96 14.93
C ALA A 72 -5.49 3.59 13.43
N GLU A 73 -5.16 4.53 12.54
CA GLU A 73 -5.09 4.26 11.09
C GLU A 73 -4.04 3.19 10.76
N LEU A 74 -2.88 3.20 11.44
CA LEU A 74 -1.86 2.17 11.24
C LEU A 74 -2.33 0.80 11.73
N LEU A 75 -2.98 0.73 12.90
CA LEU A 75 -3.56 -0.51 13.37
C LEU A 75 -4.62 -1.06 12.42
N LYS A 76 -5.50 -0.21 11.87
CA LYS A 76 -6.54 -0.62 10.91
C LYS A 76 -5.98 -1.25 9.65
N LEU A 77 -4.73 -0.96 9.28
CA LEU A 77 -4.10 -1.60 8.12
C LEU A 77 -3.82 -3.07 8.39
N ILE A 78 -3.43 -3.42 9.60
CA ILE A 78 -2.93 -4.77 9.92
C ILE A 78 -3.94 -5.61 10.73
N VAL A 79 -4.79 -4.97 11.53
CA VAL A 79 -5.80 -5.62 12.36
C VAL A 79 -7.14 -5.56 11.63
N ASP A 80 -7.70 -6.74 11.33
CA ASP A 80 -9.00 -6.87 10.64
C ASP A 80 -10.20 -6.72 11.59
N ASN A 81 -9.98 -6.46 12.89
CA ASN A 81 -11.03 -6.21 13.86
C ASN A 81 -11.68 -4.83 13.67
N SER A 82 -13.01 -4.82 13.75
CA SER A 82 -13.87 -3.64 13.61
C SER A 82 -14.23 -2.99 14.94
N ASP A 83 -13.67 -3.44 16.06
CA ASP A 83 -14.01 -2.90 17.38
C ASP A 83 -13.77 -1.38 17.40
N PRO A 84 -14.75 -0.58 17.87
CA PRO A 84 -14.60 0.85 17.95
C PRO A 84 -13.42 1.18 18.85
N PHE A 85 -12.50 1.99 18.33
CA PHE A 85 -11.37 2.50 19.10
C PHE A 85 -11.91 3.22 20.35
N PRO A 86 -11.38 2.92 21.54
CA PRO A 86 -11.72 3.68 22.73
C PRO A 86 -11.49 5.18 22.49
N GLU A 87 -12.34 6.04 23.05
CA GLU A 87 -12.00 7.45 23.19
C GLU A 87 -10.82 7.54 24.17
N PHE A 88 -9.61 7.70 23.64
CA PHE A 88 -8.40 7.80 24.45
C PHE A 88 -8.21 9.24 24.92
N GLU A 89 -8.09 9.43 26.24
CA GLU A 89 -7.69 10.71 26.81
C GLU A 89 -6.20 10.95 26.59
N GLU A 90 -5.87 12.04 25.89
CA GLU A 90 -4.48 12.45 25.72
C GLU A 90 -3.95 13.01 27.04
N ILE A 91 -2.96 12.36 27.65
CA ILE A 91 -2.30 12.89 28.84
C ILE A 91 -1.42 14.06 28.38
N GLU A 92 -1.87 15.29 28.67
CA GLU A 92 -0.99 16.45 28.64
C GLU A 92 0.06 16.27 29.73
N THR A 93 1.32 16.10 29.33
CA THR A 93 2.44 16.16 30.27
C THR A 93 2.61 17.60 30.73
N SER A 94 1.85 17.96 31.76
CA SER A 94 2.18 19.10 32.60
C SER A 94 3.50 18.82 33.32
N GLN A 95 4.60 19.25 32.71
CA GLN A 95 5.81 19.84 33.30
C GLN A 95 6.96 19.77 32.29
N VAL A 96 7.11 20.85 31.53
CA VAL A 96 8.38 21.19 30.89
C VAL A 96 9.30 21.64 32.05
N GLU A 97 10.23 20.78 32.47
CA GLU A 97 11.39 21.27 33.22
C GLU A 97 12.19 22.18 32.27
N THR A 98 12.02 23.48 32.44
CA THR A 98 12.77 24.52 31.73
C THR A 98 14.23 24.49 32.19
N GLY A 99 15.03 23.65 31.54
CA GLY A 99 16.50 23.76 31.59
C GLY A 99 16.97 24.81 30.60
N SER A 100 17.17 26.06 31.06
CA SER A 100 17.76 27.10 30.20
C SER A 100 19.25 26.82 29.98
N VAL A 101 19.66 26.58 28.73
CA VAL A 101 21.08 26.71 28.35
C VAL A 101 21.29 28.15 27.91
N THR A 102 21.91 28.96 28.78
CA THR A 102 22.38 30.29 28.41
C THR A 102 23.67 30.15 27.61
N VAL A 103 23.59 30.27 26.29
CA VAL A 103 24.77 30.55 25.47
C VAL A 103 24.96 32.07 25.49
N PHE A 104 25.97 32.53 26.21
CA PHE A 104 26.43 33.91 26.13
C PHE A 104 27.07 34.13 24.76
N ASP A 105 26.42 34.90 23.90
CA ASP A 105 27.12 35.60 22.83
C ASP A 105 26.76 37.09 22.87
N LYS A 106 27.80 37.91 23.01
CA LYS A 106 27.71 39.37 23.06
C LYS A 106 27.36 39.87 21.67
N GLU A 107 26.42 40.82 21.62
CA GLU A 107 26.09 41.65 20.46
C GLU A 107 25.36 40.97 19.29
N LYS A 108 24.04 40.80 19.43
CA LYS A 108 23.01 41.50 18.60
C LYS A 108 21.63 40.86 18.79
N LYS A 109 20.67 41.70 19.19
CA LYS A 109 19.21 41.52 19.12
C LYS A 109 18.70 40.09 19.37
N THR A 110 18.35 39.84 20.62
CA THR A 110 17.52 38.72 21.09
C THR A 110 16.20 38.70 20.31
N LYS A 111 16.13 37.95 19.21
CA LYS A 111 14.88 37.29 18.83
C LYS A 111 14.88 35.98 19.60
N GLN A 112 13.99 35.84 20.56
CA GLN A 112 13.57 34.53 21.02
C GLN A 112 13.05 33.80 19.78
N LEU A 113 13.87 32.92 19.21
CA LEU A 113 13.35 31.86 18.38
C LEU A 113 12.73 30.90 19.38
N GLU A 114 11.43 31.04 19.62
CA GLU A 114 10.64 29.98 20.22
C GLU A 114 10.80 28.77 19.29
N SER A 115 11.79 27.95 19.60
CA SER A 115 11.86 26.57 19.19
C SER A 115 10.65 25.90 19.82
N GLY A 116 9.50 26.06 19.18
CA GLY A 116 8.25 25.40 19.54
C GLY A 116 8.41 23.89 19.34
N LEU A 117 9.09 23.24 20.29
CA LEU A 117 8.92 21.81 20.50
C LEU A 117 7.47 21.63 20.88
N MET A 118 6.68 21.11 19.94
CA MET A 118 5.31 20.69 20.21
C MET A 118 5.33 19.77 21.45
N PRO A 119 4.43 19.96 22.42
CA PRO A 119 4.35 19.09 23.58
C PRO A 119 4.23 17.64 23.10
N VAL A 120 5.22 16.83 23.49
CA VAL A 120 5.27 15.40 23.19
C VAL A 120 4.20 14.73 24.06
N LYS A 121 3.03 14.48 23.47
CA LYS A 121 1.91 13.81 24.15
C LYS A 121 2.23 12.33 24.30
N LYS A 122 2.50 11.90 25.52
CA LYS A 122 2.81 10.50 25.84
C LYS A 122 1.54 9.68 25.97
N VAL A 123 1.55 8.51 25.36
CA VAL A 123 0.50 7.49 25.49
C VAL A 123 0.57 6.79 26.86
N SER A 124 -0.59 6.58 27.50
CA SER A 124 -0.71 5.84 28.77
C SER A 124 -0.38 4.36 28.60
N ASP A 125 0.17 3.70 29.63
CA ASP A 125 0.55 2.27 29.52
C ASP A 125 -0.66 1.35 29.24
N LYS A 126 -1.84 1.68 29.77
CA LYS A 126 -3.09 0.97 29.47
C LYS A 126 -3.47 1.05 27.99
N GLU A 127 -3.30 2.22 27.37
CA GLU A 127 -3.52 2.39 25.93
C GLU A 127 -2.49 1.55 25.15
N LYS A 128 -1.22 1.53 25.56
CA LYS A 128 -0.18 0.69 24.89
C LYS A 128 -0.53 -0.80 24.95
N GLU A 129 -0.94 -1.30 26.11
CA GLU A 129 -1.36 -2.69 26.27
C GLU A 129 -2.54 -3.03 25.39
N TRP A 130 -3.51 -2.11 25.23
CA TRP A 130 -4.61 -2.29 24.29
C TRP A 130 -4.12 -2.38 22.84
N TYR A 131 -3.22 -1.48 22.40
CA TYR A 131 -2.62 -1.54 21.05
C TYR A 131 -1.92 -2.88 20.79
N ILE A 132 -1.18 -3.39 21.77
CA ILE A 132 -0.50 -4.69 21.69
C ILE A 132 -1.53 -5.83 21.60
N GLY A 133 -2.60 -5.78 22.39
CA GLY A 133 -3.65 -6.80 22.40
C GLY A 133 -4.42 -6.95 21.08
N GLN A 134 -4.42 -5.92 20.22
CA GLN A 134 -5.02 -5.98 18.89
C GLN A 134 -4.16 -6.75 17.86
N LEU A 135 -2.87 -6.95 18.15
CA LEU A 135 -1.94 -7.65 17.26
C LEU A 135 -2.10 -9.17 17.39
N THR A 136 -2.94 -9.76 16.55
CA THR A 136 -3.22 -11.21 16.59
C THR A 136 -2.32 -12.05 15.69
N LYS A 137 -1.67 -11.42 14.71
CA LYS A 137 -0.85 -12.06 13.69
C LYS A 137 0.63 -11.71 13.88
N SER A 138 1.57 -12.51 13.41
CA SER A 138 3.00 -12.20 13.43
C SER A 138 3.48 -11.60 12.10
N ILE A 139 4.63 -10.92 12.11
CA ILE A 139 5.25 -10.37 10.89
C ILE A 139 5.44 -11.48 9.83
N ASP A 140 5.89 -12.66 10.25
CA ASP A 140 6.14 -13.80 9.36
C ASP A 140 4.85 -14.34 8.74
N GLU A 141 3.73 -14.32 9.46
CA GLU A 141 2.44 -14.69 8.89
C GLU A 141 1.93 -13.64 7.89
N TYR A 142 2.16 -12.33 8.10
CA TYR A 142 1.85 -11.32 7.06
C TYR A 142 2.69 -11.53 5.81
N PHE A 143 3.98 -11.84 5.99
CA PHE A 143 4.87 -12.17 4.89
C PHE A 143 4.41 -13.42 4.13
N THR A 144 4.01 -14.45 4.87
CA THR A 144 3.52 -15.73 4.31
C THR A 144 2.29 -15.52 3.45
N ASP A 145 1.29 -14.76 3.92
CA ASP A 145 0.10 -14.45 3.11
C ASP A 145 0.47 -13.70 1.83
N TYR A 146 1.35 -12.70 1.95
CA TYR A 146 1.83 -11.91 0.82
C TYR A 146 2.53 -12.79 -0.23
N GLN A 147 3.46 -13.65 0.19
CA GLN A 147 4.18 -14.56 -0.70
C GLN A 147 3.26 -15.62 -1.31
N ASN A 148 2.38 -16.22 -0.52
CA ASN A 148 1.44 -17.25 -0.99
C ASN A 148 0.51 -16.69 -2.07
N SER A 149 0.08 -15.43 -1.94
CA SER A 149 -0.74 -14.78 -2.96
C SER A 149 0.02 -14.60 -4.28
N ILE A 150 1.31 -14.22 -4.24
CA ILE A 150 2.16 -14.15 -5.44
C ILE A 150 2.32 -15.54 -6.07
N ILE A 151 2.61 -16.56 -5.27
CA ILE A 151 2.77 -17.95 -5.75
C ILE A 151 1.49 -18.45 -6.42
N ALA A 152 0.33 -18.17 -5.83
CA ALA A 152 -0.96 -18.54 -6.38
C ALA A 152 -1.27 -17.84 -7.72
N LEU A 153 -0.81 -16.60 -7.91
CA LEU A 153 -0.95 -15.91 -9.20
C LEU A 153 0.05 -16.43 -10.24
N LYS A 154 1.28 -16.77 -9.83
CA LYS A 154 2.28 -17.41 -10.71
C LYS A 154 1.82 -18.74 -11.28
N SER A 155 1.03 -19.53 -10.54
CA SER A 155 0.48 -20.78 -11.08
C SER A 155 -0.60 -20.57 -12.16
N LYS A 156 -1.11 -19.33 -12.29
CA LYS A 156 -2.08 -18.90 -13.31
C LYS A 156 -1.46 -17.83 -14.25
N LYS A 157 -0.14 -17.88 -14.47
CA LYS A 157 0.65 -16.84 -15.15
C LYS A 157 0.03 -16.39 -16.48
N GLU A 158 -0.34 -17.33 -17.35
CA GLU A 158 -0.85 -17.05 -18.70
C GLU A 158 -2.17 -16.27 -18.66
N LEU A 159 -3.11 -16.69 -17.81
CA LEU A 159 -4.38 -15.99 -17.62
C LEU A 159 -4.17 -14.59 -17.04
N CYS A 160 -3.27 -14.47 -16.05
CA CYS A 160 -2.95 -13.18 -15.45
C CYS A 160 -2.32 -12.22 -16.46
N LEU A 161 -1.38 -12.70 -17.27
CA LEU A 161 -0.75 -11.92 -18.32
C LEU A 161 -1.76 -11.45 -19.36
N GLN A 162 -2.65 -12.33 -19.83
CA GLN A 162 -3.71 -11.96 -20.76
C GLN A 162 -4.58 -10.82 -20.19
N CYS A 163 -5.08 -10.97 -18.96
CA CYS A 163 -5.95 -9.96 -18.35
C CYS A 163 -5.21 -8.63 -18.08
N ILE A 164 -3.92 -8.68 -17.71
CA ILE A 164 -3.10 -7.48 -17.57
C ILE A 164 -2.95 -6.79 -18.93
N GLU A 165 -2.62 -7.54 -19.99
CA GLU A 165 -2.42 -6.97 -21.33
C GLU A 165 -3.69 -6.35 -21.89
N GLU A 166 -4.84 -7.01 -21.72
CA GLU A 166 -6.15 -6.45 -22.10
C GLU A 166 -6.45 -5.14 -21.36
N GLU A 167 -6.16 -5.04 -20.07
CA GLU A 167 -6.34 -3.80 -19.31
C GLU A 167 -5.34 -2.72 -19.73
N LEU A 168 -4.07 -3.07 -19.94
CA LEU A 168 -3.04 -2.14 -20.38
C LEU A 168 -3.31 -1.60 -21.79
N ALA A 169 -3.89 -2.42 -22.67
CA ALA A 169 -4.26 -2.03 -24.04
C ALA A 169 -5.32 -0.92 -24.08
N LYS A 170 -6.12 -0.75 -23.02
CA LYS A 170 -7.09 0.36 -22.90
C LYS A 170 -6.39 1.72 -22.81
N GLY A 171 -5.11 1.77 -22.42
CA GLY A 171 -4.32 2.99 -22.37
C GLY A 171 -4.97 4.09 -21.54
N GLU A 172 -5.19 5.27 -22.13
CA GLU A 172 -5.84 6.41 -21.46
C GLU A 172 -7.30 6.17 -21.07
N LEU A 173 -7.97 5.20 -21.69
CA LEU A 173 -9.38 4.88 -21.40
C LEU A 173 -9.54 3.97 -20.19
N SER A 174 -8.43 3.46 -19.62
CA SER A 174 -8.49 2.61 -18.44
C SER A 174 -8.92 3.41 -17.20
N GLU A 175 -9.95 2.93 -16.49
CA GLU A 175 -10.31 3.46 -15.18
C GLU A 175 -9.19 3.30 -14.14
N TYR A 176 -8.26 2.35 -14.36
CA TYR A 176 -7.18 2.07 -13.41
C TYR A 176 -6.15 3.21 -13.38
N LYS A 177 -6.09 4.05 -14.42
CA LYS A 177 -5.28 5.28 -14.41
C LYS A 177 -5.82 6.36 -13.48
N GLN A 178 -7.12 6.33 -13.16
CA GLN A 178 -7.74 7.32 -12.27
C GLN A 178 -7.64 6.91 -10.79
N LYS A 179 -7.39 5.62 -10.53
CA LYS A 179 -7.37 5.03 -9.18
C LYS A 179 -5.93 5.00 -8.65
N LYS A 180 -5.60 5.92 -7.74
CA LYS A 180 -4.27 6.02 -7.12
C LYS A 180 -4.10 5.05 -5.96
N LEU A 181 -2.85 4.65 -5.71
CA LEU A 181 -2.42 3.86 -4.57
C LEU A 181 -1.03 4.31 -4.08
N LEU A 182 -0.79 4.13 -2.79
CA LEU A 182 0.54 4.29 -2.19
C LEU A 182 1.32 3.00 -2.38
N TYR A 183 2.37 3.01 -3.21
CA TYR A 183 3.06 1.77 -3.57
C TYR A 183 3.75 1.10 -2.38
N ASN A 184 4.43 1.91 -1.56
CA ASN A 184 5.06 1.50 -0.31
C ASN A 184 4.37 2.14 0.88
N TYR A 185 4.25 1.39 1.96
CA TYR A 185 3.95 1.93 3.26
C TYR A 185 5.17 2.67 3.82
N ASN A 186 4.98 3.89 4.36
CA ASN A 186 6.07 4.71 4.89
C ASN A 186 5.57 5.67 5.99
N PRO A 187 5.69 5.30 7.28
CA PRO A 187 5.39 6.16 8.41
C PRO A 187 6.66 6.86 8.96
N PRO A 188 6.56 8.06 9.56
CA PRO A 188 5.42 8.97 9.47
C PRO A 188 5.26 9.45 8.03
N MET A 189 4.07 9.94 7.65
CA MET A 189 3.74 10.50 6.32
C MET A 189 4.52 11.79 5.97
N ARG A 190 5.82 11.84 6.26
CA ARG A 190 6.79 12.90 6.01
C ARG A 190 7.93 12.46 5.10
N SER A 191 8.04 11.17 4.76
CA SER A 191 9.02 10.77 3.74
C SER A 191 8.52 11.23 2.37
N VAL A 192 9.28 12.16 1.78
CA VAL A 192 9.00 12.89 0.54
C VAL A 192 8.95 11.98 -0.71
N LEU A 193 9.14 10.66 -0.57
CA LEU A 193 9.54 9.78 -1.67
C LEU A 193 8.70 8.52 -1.88
N SER A 194 7.66 8.22 -1.09
CA SER A 194 6.82 7.04 -1.41
C SER A 194 6.02 7.30 -2.67
N PRO A 195 6.24 6.55 -3.77
CA PRO A 195 5.62 6.88 -5.04
C PRO A 195 4.12 6.59 -4.95
N VAL A 196 3.32 7.66 -5.09
CA VAL A 196 1.90 7.54 -5.40
C VAL A 196 1.82 7.14 -6.86
N ILE A 197 1.34 5.93 -7.11
CA ILE A 197 1.19 5.38 -8.47
C ILE A 197 -0.28 5.11 -8.75
N THR A 198 -0.63 4.84 -10.00
CA THR A 198 -1.98 4.39 -10.35
C THR A 198 -2.09 2.87 -10.25
N LYS A 199 -3.31 2.32 -10.18
CA LYS A 199 -3.53 0.88 -10.33
C LYS A 199 -3.00 0.38 -11.68
N PHE A 200 -3.06 1.21 -12.71
CA PHE A 200 -2.51 0.91 -14.03
C PHE A 200 -0.98 0.74 -13.99
N ASP A 201 -0.28 1.65 -13.31
CA ASP A 201 1.16 1.55 -13.09
C ASP A 201 1.53 0.32 -12.27
N PHE A 202 0.72 -0.04 -11.27
CA PHE A 202 0.91 -1.25 -10.49
C PHE A 202 0.84 -2.51 -11.37
N LEU A 203 -0.12 -2.59 -12.31
CA LEU A 203 -0.19 -3.72 -13.24
C LEU A 203 1.07 -3.83 -14.12
N ARG A 204 1.63 -2.69 -14.56
CA ARG A 204 2.91 -2.67 -15.30
C ARG A 204 4.05 -3.23 -14.46
N ILE A 205 4.19 -2.76 -13.21
CA ILE A 205 5.21 -3.26 -12.28
C ILE A 205 5.01 -4.75 -12.00
N PHE A 206 3.78 -5.18 -11.74
CA PHE A 206 3.46 -6.57 -11.42
C PHE A 206 3.83 -7.49 -12.58
N LYS A 207 3.40 -7.15 -13.80
CA LYS A 207 3.76 -7.89 -15.01
C LYS A 207 5.27 -8.02 -15.16
N GLU A 208 5.99 -6.91 -15.04
CA GLU A 208 7.42 -6.92 -15.26
C GLU A 208 8.17 -7.73 -14.19
N PHE A 209 8.01 -7.39 -12.92
CA PHE A 209 8.85 -7.95 -11.88
C PHE A 209 8.41 -9.35 -11.46
N ILE A 210 7.10 -9.62 -11.40
CA ILE A 210 6.59 -10.92 -10.92
C ILE A 210 6.54 -11.96 -12.04
N PHE A 211 6.14 -11.57 -13.26
CA PHE A 211 5.96 -12.52 -14.36
C PHE A 211 7.12 -12.56 -15.36
N ASN A 212 7.71 -11.42 -15.73
CA ASN A 212 8.83 -11.39 -16.69
C ASN A 212 10.16 -11.73 -16.00
N ASP A 213 10.44 -11.10 -14.85
CA ASP A 213 11.66 -11.35 -14.06
C ASP A 213 11.54 -12.50 -13.06
N GLU A 214 10.35 -13.08 -12.96
CA GLU A 214 10.03 -14.19 -12.06
C GLU A 214 10.38 -13.95 -10.59
N MET A 215 10.39 -12.69 -10.14
CA MET A 215 10.66 -12.34 -8.75
C MET A 215 9.56 -12.86 -7.82
N ASN A 216 9.92 -13.20 -6.59
CA ASN A 216 8.96 -13.69 -5.58
C ASN A 216 8.38 -12.57 -4.71
N LEU A 217 8.85 -11.35 -4.90
CA LEU A 217 8.44 -10.16 -4.18
C LEU A 217 8.36 -9.00 -5.17
N LEU A 218 7.50 -8.04 -4.87
CA LEU A 218 7.46 -6.77 -5.58
C LEU A 218 8.72 -5.95 -5.25
N PRO A 219 9.22 -5.16 -6.21
CA PRO A 219 10.37 -4.31 -5.96
C PRO A 219 10.09 -3.26 -4.89
N ASP A 220 11.14 -2.68 -4.30
CA ASP A 220 11.00 -1.49 -3.46
C ASP A 220 10.53 -0.26 -4.26
N GLY A 221 10.18 0.81 -3.56
CA GLY A 221 9.64 2.03 -4.17
C GLY A 221 10.61 2.74 -5.10
N ASN A 222 11.92 2.66 -4.87
CA ASN A 222 12.93 3.27 -5.75
C ASN A 222 13.03 2.49 -7.07
N LYS A 223 13.10 1.17 -6.99
CA LYS A 223 13.12 0.28 -8.16
C LYS A 223 11.85 0.42 -9.00
N ALA A 224 10.69 0.46 -8.34
CA ALA A 224 9.41 0.71 -8.99
C ALA A 224 9.35 2.09 -9.66
N TYR A 225 9.79 3.14 -8.96
CA TYR A 225 9.82 4.50 -9.50
C TYR A 225 10.69 4.61 -10.75
N VAL A 226 11.92 4.07 -10.72
CA VAL A 226 12.84 4.11 -11.86
C VAL A 226 12.25 3.35 -13.06
N TYR A 227 11.68 2.17 -12.82
CA TYR A 227 11.01 1.41 -13.88
C TYR A 227 9.88 2.21 -14.53
N LEU A 228 9.01 2.84 -13.76
CA LEU A 228 7.89 3.60 -14.32
C LEU A 228 8.33 4.83 -15.12
N HIS A 229 9.43 5.49 -14.73
CA HIS A 229 9.87 6.76 -15.34
C HIS A 229 10.74 6.58 -16.58
N CYS A 230 11.60 5.56 -16.62
CA CYS A 230 12.52 5.37 -17.75
C CYS A 230 12.45 3.98 -18.40
N ASN A 231 11.56 3.09 -17.93
CA ASN A 231 11.53 1.68 -18.32
C ASN A 231 12.88 0.97 -18.08
N CYS A 232 13.65 1.44 -17.11
CA CYS A 232 14.94 0.85 -16.73
C CYS A 232 14.80 0.02 -15.44
N LYS A 233 15.69 -0.95 -15.25
CA LYS A 233 15.78 -1.71 -14.00
C LYS A 233 17.05 -1.31 -13.27
N LEU A 234 16.90 -0.90 -12.00
CA LEU A 234 18.05 -0.79 -11.11
C LEU A 234 18.55 -2.20 -10.78
N PRO A 235 19.88 -2.41 -10.72
CA PRO A 235 20.45 -3.68 -10.27
C PRO A 235 19.95 -4.09 -8.88
#